data_AF-A0A924G9X6-F1
#
_entry.id   AF-A0A924G9X6-F1
#
_cell.length_a   1.000
_cell.length_b   1.000
_cell.length_c   1.000
_cell.angle_alpha   90.00
_cell.angle_beta   90.00
_cell.angle_gamma   90.00
#
_symmetry.space_group_name_H-M   'P 1'
#
loop_
_entity.id
_entity.type
_entity.pdbx_description
1 polymer ?
#
loop_
_entity_poly.entity_id
_entity_poly.type
_entity_poly.pdbx_seq_one_letter_code
_entity_poly.pdbx_strand_id
1 'polypeptide(L)'
;SDYDAATYMGHPQEKIHFYVDGVSGQAYSHQDMENYFKRMSVPTIAAYYKPISHKRTIQILLEEASKCFTLPSNEYKQKELMALADLLDS
;
A
#
# COMPACT_ATOMS: atom_id res chain seq x y z
N SER A 1 18.05 18.13 -4.62
CA SER A 1 17.57 18.18 -3.23
C SER A 1 16.97 16.83 -2.96
N ASP A 2 17.57 16.05 -2.07
CA ASP A 2 17.04 14.74 -1.72
C ASP A 2 15.70 14.95 -1.00
N TYR A 3 14.64 14.35 -1.53
CA TYR A 3 13.31 14.45 -0.95
C TYR A 3 13.26 13.62 0.33
N ASP A 4 12.89 14.27 1.43
CA ASP A 4 12.60 13.60 2.69
C ASP A 4 11.10 13.77 3.01
N ALA A 5 10.39 12.64 2.99
CA ALA A 5 8.95 12.59 3.26
C ALA A 5 8.58 12.98 4.70
N ALA A 6 9.53 12.91 5.64
CA ALA A 6 9.29 13.24 7.05
C ALA A 6 9.34 14.75 7.33
N THR A 7 10.06 15.51 6.51
CA THR A 7 10.34 16.95 6.74
C THR A 7 9.70 17.86 5.69
N TYR A 8 9.08 17.31 4.64
CA TYR A 8 8.42 18.09 3.59
C TYR A 8 7.08 18.68 4.05
N MET A 9 6.94 20.00 3.90
CA MET A 9 5.75 20.77 4.33
C MET A 9 4.68 20.96 3.23
N GLY A 10 4.85 20.38 2.02
CA GLY A 10 3.87 20.49 0.92
C GLY A 10 3.00 19.24 0.74
N HIS A 11 2.13 19.22 -0.27
CA HIS A 11 1.30 18.05 -0.54
C HIS A 11 2.16 16.92 -1.15
N PRO A 12 2.24 15.72 -0.55
CA PRO A 12 3.21 14.69 -0.97
C PRO A 12 3.10 14.26 -2.44
N GLN A 13 1.91 14.41 -3.03
CA GLN A 13 1.64 14.15 -4.44
C GLN A 13 2.51 14.97 -5.41
N GLU A 14 2.94 16.18 -5.00
CA GLU A 14 3.78 17.07 -5.82
C GLU A 14 5.18 16.47 -6.09
N LYS A 15 5.57 15.45 -5.32
CA LYS A 15 6.86 14.74 -5.46
C LYS A 15 6.74 13.42 -6.19
N ILE A 16 5.52 12.99 -6.51
CA ILE A 16 5.28 11.77 -7.29
C ILE A 16 5.40 12.16 -8.75
N HIS A 17 6.16 11.39 -9.54
CA HIS A 17 6.29 11.62 -10.98
C HIS A 17 5.24 10.85 -11.79
N PHE A 18 4.95 9.62 -11.38
CA PHE A 18 3.95 8.74 -11.96
C PHE A 18 3.55 7.68 -10.93
N TYR A 19 2.41 7.04 -11.14
CA TYR A 19 1.93 5.91 -10.35
C TYR A 19 2.12 4.63 -11.16
N VAL A 20 2.27 3.51 -10.48
CA VAL A 20 2.38 2.20 -11.11
C VAL A 20 1.33 1.29 -10.49
N ASP A 21 0.54 0.62 -11.33
CA ASP A 21 -0.35 -0.44 -10.87
C ASP A 21 0.46 -1.66 -10.44
N GLY A 22 0.19 -2.15 -9.22
CA GLY A 22 0.93 -3.26 -8.61
C GLY A 22 0.70 -4.61 -9.30
N VAL A 23 -0.33 -4.75 -10.14
CA VAL A 23 -0.65 -6.01 -10.84
C VAL A 23 -0.06 -6.03 -12.25
N SER A 24 -0.34 -5.01 -13.05
CA SER A 24 0.06 -4.96 -14.46
C SER A 24 1.40 -4.26 -14.69
N GLY A 25 1.90 -3.49 -13.72
CA GLY A 25 3.04 -2.59 -13.91
C GLY A 25 2.73 -1.38 -14.80
N GLN A 26 1.46 -1.17 -15.16
CA GLN A 26 1.04 -0.04 -15.99
C GLN A 26 1.30 1.28 -15.26
N ALA A 27 1.91 2.23 -15.97
CA ALA A 27 2.14 3.58 -15.46
C ALA A 27 0.91 4.48 -15.66
N TYR A 28 0.65 5.35 -14.69
CA TYR A 28 -0.46 6.31 -14.68
C TYR A 28 0.03 7.72 -14.30
N SER A 29 -0.64 8.73 -14.85
CA SER A 29 -0.41 10.15 -14.54
C SER A 29 -1.23 10.61 -13.32
N HIS A 30 -0.97 11.85 -12.87
CA HIS A 30 -1.78 12.50 -11.82
C HIS A 30 -3.24 12.66 -12.24
N GLN A 31 -3.48 13.00 -13.51
CA GLN A 31 -4.84 13.15 -14.05
C GLN A 31 -5.60 11.82 -14.03
N ASP A 32 -4.93 10.70 -14.32
CA ASP A 32 -5.54 9.37 -14.27
C ASP A 32 -5.97 8.99 -12.85
N MET A 33 -5.14 9.33 -11.86
CA MET A 33 -5.45 9.12 -10.44
C MET A 33 -6.63 9.99 -9.98
N GLU A 34 -6.69 11.26 -10.35
CA GLU A 34 -7.83 12.13 -10.05
C GLU A 34 -9.13 11.60 -10.66
N ASN A 35 -9.08 11.18 -11.92
CA ASN A 35 -10.21 10.58 -12.61
C ASN A 35 -10.64 9.26 -11.97
N TYR A 36 -9.70 8.47 -11.45
CA TYR A 36 -9.99 7.26 -10.70
C TYR A 36 -10.73 7.57 -9.39
N PHE A 37 -10.20 8.46 -8.55
CA PHE A 37 -10.85 8.85 -7.29
C PHE A 37 -12.24 9.45 -7.50
N LYS A 38 -12.41 10.28 -8.54
CA LYS A 38 -13.71 10.85 -8.92
C LYS A 38 -14.72 9.77 -9.29
N ARG A 39 -14.32 8.74 -10.06
CA ARG A 39 -15.18 7.59 -10.41
C ARG A 39 -15.58 6.79 -9.18
N MET A 40 -14.66 6.65 -8.22
CA MET A 40 -14.90 5.93 -6.96
C MET A 40 -15.65 6.78 -5.92
N SER A 41 -15.91 8.06 -6.18
CA SER A 41 -16.47 9.02 -5.21
C SER A 41 -15.66 9.10 -3.90
N VAL A 42 -14.34 8.94 -4.01
CA VAL A 42 -13.41 8.99 -2.88
C VAL A 42 -12.69 10.35 -2.88
N PRO A 43 -12.58 11.06 -1.75
CA PRO A 43 -11.83 12.31 -1.68
C PRO A 43 -10.33 12.07 -1.83
N THR A 44 -9.65 12.93 -2.59
CA THR A 44 -8.18 12.96 -2.62
C THR A 44 -7.67 13.53 -1.30
N ILE A 45 -7.03 12.70 -0.48
CA ILE A 45 -6.42 13.14 0.79
C ILE A 45 -4.92 12.87 0.78
N ALA A 46 -4.15 13.79 1.36
CA ALA A 46 -2.69 13.71 1.47
C ALA A 46 -2.21 12.38 2.10
N ALA A 47 -3.03 11.77 2.97
CA ALA A 47 -2.72 10.51 3.62
C ALA A 47 -2.52 9.34 2.63
N TYR A 48 -3.17 9.34 1.47
CA TYR A 48 -3.01 8.28 0.46
C TYR A 48 -1.65 8.29 -0.23
N TYR A 49 -0.92 9.39 -0.14
CA TYR A 49 0.38 9.58 -0.78
C TYR A 49 1.53 9.44 0.21
N LYS A 50 1.24 9.18 1.49
CA LYS A 50 2.29 8.95 2.50
C LYS A 50 2.87 7.55 2.30
N PRO A 51 4.21 7.42 2.25
CA PRO A 51 4.84 6.12 2.15
C PRO A 51 4.54 5.28 3.40
N ILE A 52 4.24 4.00 3.18
CA ILE A 52 4.09 3.01 4.25
C ILE A 52 5.49 2.55 4.67
N SER A 53 5.71 2.33 5.98
CA SER A 53 7.00 1.84 6.47
C SER A 53 7.28 0.42 5.96
N HIS A 54 8.56 0.05 5.78
CA HIS A 54 8.91 -1.30 5.30
C HIS A 54 8.31 -2.41 6.16
N LYS A 55 8.33 -2.26 7.49
CA LYS A 55 7.68 -3.22 8.42
C LYS A 55 6.19 -3.37 8.10
N ARG A 56 5.47 -2.24 7.98
CA ARG A 56 4.03 -2.25 7.71
C ARG A 56 3.70 -2.78 6.31
N THR A 57 4.55 -2.52 5.32
CA THR A 57 4.41 -3.11 3.97
C THR A 57 4.50 -4.64 4.02
N ILE A 58 5.52 -5.19 4.69
CA ILE A 58 5.67 -6.64 4.84
C ILE A 58 4.49 -7.24 5.59
N GLN A 59 4.04 -6.58 6.67
CA GLN A 59 2.89 -7.01 7.46
C GLN A 59 1.61 -7.11 6.61
N ILE A 60 1.28 -6.05 5.85
CA ILE A 60 0.12 -6.06 4.94
C ILE A 60 0.21 -7.23 3.94
N LEU A 61 1.39 -7.47 3.36
CA LEU A 61 1.57 -8.56 2.40
C LEU A 61 1.35 -9.95 3.04
N LEU A 62 1.80 -10.16 4.28
CA LEU A 62 1.55 -11.38 5.03
C LEU A 62 0.07 -11.56 5.35
N GLU A 63 -0.60 -10.49 5.82
CA GLU A 63 -2.03 -10.47 6.11
C GLU A 63 -2.86 -10.81 4.85
N GLU A 64 -2.58 -10.16 3.72
CA GLU A 64 -3.30 -10.42 2.45
C GLU A 64 -3.01 -11.83 1.92
N ALA A 65 -1.76 -12.30 1.98
CA ALA A 65 -1.41 -13.65 1.55
C ALA A 65 -2.08 -14.73 2.43
N SER A 66 -2.25 -14.47 3.73
CA SER A 66 -2.92 -15.40 4.65
C SER A 66 -4.37 -15.69 4.24
N LYS A 67 -5.08 -14.68 3.71
CA LYS A 67 -6.50 -14.78 3.30
C LYS A 67 -6.70 -15.73 2.13
N CYS A 68 -5.64 -16.06 1.38
CA CYS A 68 -5.70 -17.02 0.29
C CYS A 68 -5.78 -18.48 0.76
N PHE A 69 -5.47 -18.78 2.03
CA PHE A 69 -5.47 -20.14 2.58
C PHE A 69 -6.79 -20.45 3.31
N THR A 70 -7.85 -20.71 2.53
CA THR A 70 -9.21 -20.92 3.06
C THR A 70 -9.59 -22.38 3.30
N LEU A 71 -8.80 -23.34 2.79
CA LEU A 71 -9.07 -24.77 2.94
C LEU A 71 -8.53 -25.29 4.27
N PRO A 72 -9.23 -26.21 4.98
CA PRO A 72 -8.75 -26.78 6.24
C PRO A 72 -7.36 -27.40 6.15
N SER A 73 -7.02 -28.03 5.01
CA SER A 73 -5.68 -28.62 4.77
C SER A 73 -4.54 -27.59 4.72
N ASN A 74 -4.86 -26.31 4.53
CA ASN A 74 -3.91 -25.21 4.47
C ASN A 74 -4.01 -24.27 5.68
N GLU A 75 -4.85 -24.57 6.68
CA GLU A 75 -5.08 -23.68 7.83
C GLU A 75 -3.78 -23.34 8.57
N TYR A 76 -2.82 -24.27 8.63
CA TYR A 76 -1.52 -24.00 9.24
C TYR A 76 -0.77 -22.85 8.56
N LYS A 77 -0.84 -22.73 7.23
CA LYS A 77 -0.18 -21.65 6.47
C LYS A 77 -0.78 -20.29 6.79
N GLN A 78 -2.11 -20.23 6.90
CA GLN A 78 -2.80 -19.02 7.33
C GLN A 78 -2.32 -18.59 8.72
N LYS A 79 -2.30 -19.53 9.68
CA LYS A 79 -1.89 -19.26 11.07
C LYS A 79 -0.44 -18.82 11.17
N GLU A 80 0.48 -19.47 10.44
CA GLU A 80 1.90 -19.10 10.43
C GLU A 80 2.12 -17.71 9.82
N LEU A 81 1.44 -17.37 8.71
CA LEU A 81 1.52 -16.04 8.11
C LEU A 81 0.98 -14.96 9.05
N MET A 82 -0.11 -15.23 9.76
CA MET A 82 -0.64 -14.30 10.76
C MET A 82 0.32 -14.12 11.93
N ALA A 83 0.91 -15.21 12.44
CA ALA A 83 1.90 -15.12 13.52
C ALA A 83 3.14 -14.31 13.09
N LEU A 84 3.58 -14.42 11.84
CA LEU A 84 4.66 -13.59 11.30
C LEU A 84 4.26 -12.11 11.18
N ALA A 85 3.02 -11.82 10.78
CA ALA A 85 2.50 -10.46 10.72
C ALA A 85 2.46 -9.81 12.11
N ASP A 86 2.01 -10.55 13.13
CA ASP A 86 1.93 -10.07 14.52
C ASP A 86 3.30 -9.74 15.12
N LEU A 87 4.38 -10.40 14.67
CA LEU A 87 5.74 -10.08 15.09
C LEU A 87 6.22 -8.71 14.57
N LEU A 88 5.63 -8.19 13.48
CA LEU A 88 6.01 -6.92 12.87
C LEU A 88 5.32 -5.70 13.53
N ASP A 89 4.32 -5.93 14.39
CA ASP A 89 3.67 -4.90 15.22
C ASP A 89 4.52 -4.42 16.41
N SER A 90 5.75 -4.94 16.56
CA SER A 90 6.72 -4.61 17.62
C SER A 90 7.69 -3.47 17.30
#